data_AF-A0A0A2BGB0-F1
#
_entry.id   AF-A0A0A2BGB0-F1
#
_cell.length_a   1.000
_cell.length_b   1.000
_cell.length_c   1.000
_cell.angle_alpha   90.00
_cell.angle_beta   90.00
_cell.angle_gamma   90.00
#
_symmetry.space_group_name_H-M   'P 1'
#
loop_
_entity.id
_entity.type
_entity.pdbx_description
1 polymer ?
#
loop_
_entity_poly.entity_id
_entity_poly.type
_entity_poly.pdbx_seq_one_letter_code
_entity_poly.pdbx_strand_id
1 'polypeptide(L)'
;MENNPRSVELGKVQKIVLLVVALLLSAFIFVVRGGLSPSQPLDQLARRSIPPDIALSNGRPTILEFYADWCEICQKMAPTMLDLETKLGNKIDFVLLNVDNDRWFSFVDKYEVNGVPQFNFFDERGEMQGEFVGFLDPNEISKLSHALLNEVGFSKEDLSHNQTSDKESFSELNSGPGYKIINPRSHG
;
A
#
# COMPACT_ATOMS: atom_id res chain seq x y z
N MET A 1 49.25 -33.73 20.38
CA MET A 1 49.23 -32.27 20.51
C MET A 1 47.86 -31.90 21.06
N GLU A 2 47.73 -31.84 22.38
CA GLU A 2 46.46 -31.61 23.07
C GLU A 2 46.29 -30.11 23.29
N ASN A 3 45.44 -29.46 22.50
CA ASN A 3 45.08 -28.07 22.71
C ASN A 3 44.11 -27.99 23.89
N ASN A 4 44.62 -27.67 25.07
CA ASN A 4 43.82 -27.39 26.26
C ASN A 4 43.10 -26.04 26.09
N PRO A 5 41.76 -26.00 26.03
CA PRO A 5 41.02 -24.74 25.94
C PRO A 5 41.11 -24.02 27.30
N ARG A 6 41.87 -22.91 27.36
CA ARG A 6 41.86 -22.04 28.54
C ARG A 6 40.45 -21.51 28.75
N SER A 7 39.78 -21.96 29.80
CA SER A 7 38.54 -21.35 30.29
C SER A 7 38.89 -19.94 30.77
N VAL A 8 38.54 -18.93 29.98
CA VAL A 8 38.70 -17.53 30.38
C VAL A 8 37.71 -17.27 31.52
N GLU A 9 38.20 -17.28 32.76
CA GLU A 9 37.43 -16.87 33.92
C GLU A 9 37.31 -15.33 33.93
N LEU A 10 36.22 -14.81 33.37
CA LEU A 10 35.93 -13.37 33.41
C LEU A 10 35.56 -12.92 34.82
N GLY A 11 36.18 -11.84 35.28
CA GLY A 11 35.85 -11.20 36.55
C GLY A 11 34.43 -10.59 36.54
N LYS A 12 33.83 -10.41 37.74
CA LYS A 12 32.47 -9.85 37.90
C LYS A 12 32.29 -8.53 37.15
N VAL A 13 33.30 -7.64 37.20
CA VAL A 13 33.26 -6.34 36.51
C VAL A 13 33.25 -6.51 35.00
N GLN A 14 34.06 -7.42 34.43
CA GLN A 14 34.05 -7.68 32.99
C GLN A 14 32.71 -8.25 32.52
N LYS A 15 32.07 -9.12 33.31
CA LYS A 15 30.73 -9.63 33.01
C LYS A 15 29.68 -8.51 33.00
N ILE A 16 29.73 -7.60 33.97
CA ILE A 16 28.83 -6.45 34.03
C ILE A 16 29.05 -5.52 32.82
N VAL A 17 30.31 -5.21 32.49
CA VAL A 17 30.65 -4.38 31.34
C VAL A 17 30.14 -5.00 30.04
N LEU A 18 30.33 -6.32 29.85
CA LEU A 18 29.83 -7.01 28.67
C LEU A 18 28.31 -6.99 28.57
N LEU A 19 27.58 -7.15 29.68
CA LEU A 19 26.11 -7.07 29.68
C LEU A 19 25.64 -5.65 29.32
N VAL A 20 26.27 -4.62 29.87
CA VAL A 20 25.90 -3.23 29.56
C VAL A 20 26.19 -2.92 28.09
N VAL A 21 27.36 -3.32 27.57
CA VAL A 21 27.70 -3.13 26.16
C VAL A 21 26.73 -3.88 25.25
N ALA A 22 26.37 -5.13 25.58
CA ALA A 22 25.40 -5.90 24.82
C ALA A 22 24.01 -5.23 24.80
N LEU A 23 23.55 -4.73 25.94
CA LEU A 23 22.28 -4.00 26.03
C LEU A 23 22.32 -2.70 25.21
N LEU A 24 23.38 -1.91 25.34
CA LEU A 24 23.55 -0.66 24.58
C LEU A 24 23.61 -0.93 23.06
N LEU A 25 24.35 -1.95 22.64
CA LEU A 25 24.39 -2.35 21.23
C LEU A 25 23.03 -2.85 20.74
N SER A 26 22.32 -3.64 21.54
CA SER A 26 20.98 -4.11 21.18
C SER A 26 20.00 -2.95 21.02
N ALA A 27 20.03 -1.97 21.93
CA ALA A 27 19.19 -0.77 21.87
C ALA A 27 19.57 0.11 20.68
N PHE A 28 20.86 0.30 20.42
CA PHE A 28 21.35 1.03 19.26
C PHE A 28 20.93 0.38 17.94
N ILE A 29 21.10 -0.94 17.82
CA ILE A 29 20.65 -1.69 16.64
C ILE A 29 19.13 -1.56 16.47
N PHE A 30 18.36 -1.67 17.56
CA PHE A 30 16.91 -1.54 17.52
C PHE A 30 16.47 -0.14 17.04
N VAL A 31 17.15 0.92 17.50
CA VAL A 31 16.89 2.30 17.06
C VAL A 31 17.31 2.51 15.60
N VAL A 32 18.50 2.04 15.21
CA VAL A 32 19.00 2.14 13.82
C VAL A 32 18.12 1.34 12.85
N ARG A 33 17.50 0.26 13.30
CA ARG A 33 16.54 -0.54 12.52
C ARG A 33 15.11 0.00 12.51
N GLY A 34 14.87 1.20 13.04
CA GLY A 34 13.57 1.87 12.92
C GLY A 34 12.57 1.61 14.04
N GLY A 35 13.00 1.07 15.18
CA GLY A 35 12.20 0.95 16.40
C GLY A 35 10.85 0.25 16.23
N LEU A 36 9.89 0.56 17.12
CA LEU A 36 8.49 0.21 16.94
C LEU A 36 7.88 1.18 15.92
N SER A 37 8.01 0.88 14.63
CA SER A 37 7.29 1.65 13.61
C SER A 37 5.79 1.44 13.83
N PRO A 38 4.98 2.52 13.96
CA PRO A 38 3.52 2.37 13.97
C PRO A 38 3.11 1.61 12.71
N SER A 39 2.13 0.71 12.85
CA SER A 39 1.59 -0.07 11.72
C SER A 39 1.43 0.85 10.51
N GLN A 40 2.07 0.52 9.38
CA GLN A 40 2.01 1.33 8.18
C GLN A 40 0.52 1.56 7.83
N PRO A 41 0.09 2.78 7.44
CA PRO A 41 -1.32 3.07 7.14
C PRO A 41 -1.99 2.06 6.21
N LEU A 42 -1.21 1.49 5.27
CA LEU A 42 -1.65 0.45 4.35
C LEU A 42 -2.02 -0.85 5.06
N ASP A 43 -1.20 -1.32 6.02
CA ASP A 43 -1.52 -2.51 6.84
C ASP A 43 -2.75 -2.27 7.71
N GLN A 44 -2.95 -1.04 8.21
CA GLN A 44 -4.15 -0.70 8.98
C GLN A 44 -5.41 -0.76 8.13
N LEU A 45 -5.40 -0.17 6.94
CA LEU A 45 -6.51 -0.25 5.98
C LEU A 45 -6.80 -1.70 5.58
N ALA A 46 -5.76 -2.46 5.24
CA ALA A 46 -5.91 -3.86 4.84
C ALA A 46 -6.51 -4.74 5.95
N ARG A 47 -6.15 -4.52 7.21
CA ARG A 47 -6.75 -5.23 8.35
C ARG A 47 -8.19 -4.85 8.65
N ARG A 48 -8.58 -3.61 8.34
CA ARG A 48 -9.95 -3.10 8.54
C ARG A 48 -10.89 -3.43 7.39
N SER A 49 -10.34 -3.71 6.21
CA SER A 49 -11.10 -4.08 5.03
C SER A 49 -12.06 -5.23 5.32
N ILE A 50 -13.34 -5.00 5.03
CA ILE A 50 -14.36 -6.04 5.03
C ILE A 50 -14.27 -6.89 3.75
N PRO A 51 -14.87 -8.10 3.71
CA PRO A 51 -14.93 -8.90 2.49
C PRO A 51 -15.62 -8.15 1.34
N PRO A 52 -15.08 -8.21 0.10
CA PRO A 52 -15.61 -7.46 -1.04
C PRO A 52 -17.05 -7.84 -1.38
N ASP A 53 -17.43 -9.11 -1.26
CA ASP A 53 -18.79 -9.58 -1.49
C ASP A 53 -19.81 -8.93 -0.54
N ILE A 54 -19.41 -8.65 0.71
CA ILE A 54 -20.25 -7.96 1.69
C ILE A 54 -20.30 -6.46 1.37
N ALA A 55 -19.17 -5.84 1.04
CA ALA A 55 -19.12 -4.42 0.68
C ALA A 55 -20.03 -4.12 -0.51
N LEU A 56 -19.94 -4.94 -1.56
CA LEU A 56 -20.69 -4.76 -2.82
C LEU A 56 -22.18 -5.12 -2.73
N SER A 57 -22.67 -5.59 -1.58
CA SER A 57 -24.09 -6.00 -1.43
C SER A 57 -24.79 -5.41 -0.21
N ASN A 58 -24.12 -4.59 0.60
CA ASN A 58 -24.68 -4.08 1.85
C ASN A 58 -25.43 -2.74 1.73
N GLY A 59 -25.58 -2.21 0.52
CA GLY A 59 -26.29 -0.95 0.28
C GLY A 59 -25.45 0.31 0.55
N ARG A 60 -24.12 0.23 0.56
CA ARG A 60 -23.22 1.39 0.67
C ARG A 60 -22.32 1.51 -0.55
N PRO A 61 -21.94 2.73 -0.98
CA PRO A 61 -20.92 2.89 -2.01
C PRO A 61 -19.61 2.29 -1.52
N THR A 62 -18.81 1.77 -2.45
CA THR A 62 -17.54 1.11 -2.12
C THR A 62 -16.41 1.68 -2.96
N ILE A 63 -15.29 1.99 -2.32
CA ILE A 63 -13.99 2.21 -2.96
C ILE A 63 -13.16 0.95 -2.71
N LEU A 64 -12.89 0.22 -3.78
CA LEU A 64 -12.07 -0.99 -3.73
C LEU A 64 -10.70 -0.69 -4.33
N GLU A 65 -9.65 -0.82 -3.53
CA GLU A 65 -8.25 -0.65 -3.93
C GLU A 65 -7.57 -2.02 -4.06
N PHE A 66 -7.10 -2.33 -5.27
CA PHE A 66 -6.11 -3.37 -5.48
C PHE A 66 -4.71 -2.84 -5.22
N TYR A 67 -3.99 -3.48 -4.32
CA TYR A 67 -2.67 -3.03 -3.87
C TYR A 67 -1.68 -4.19 -3.77
N ALA A 68 -0.41 -3.87 -3.51
CA ALA A 68 0.60 -4.86 -3.11
C ALA A 68 1.52 -4.29 -2.02
N ASP A 69 2.11 -5.16 -1.20
CA ASP A 69 3.00 -4.71 -0.11
C ASP A 69 4.30 -4.09 -0.66
N TRP A 70 4.74 -4.53 -1.84
CA TRP A 70 5.93 -4.02 -2.54
C TRP A 70 5.66 -2.73 -3.34
N CYS A 71 4.41 -2.26 -3.40
CA CYS A 71 4.02 -1.11 -4.18
C CYS A 71 4.25 0.21 -3.42
N GLU A 72 5.28 0.96 -3.79
CA GLU A 72 5.62 2.25 -3.14
C GLU A 72 4.50 3.30 -3.31
N ILE A 73 3.84 3.33 -4.47
CA ILE A 73 2.74 4.28 -4.73
C ILE A 73 1.55 3.98 -3.82
N CYS A 74 1.22 2.70 -3.61
CA CYS A 74 0.18 2.26 -2.69
C CYS A 74 0.50 2.70 -1.25
N GLN A 75 1.76 2.54 -0.82
CA GLN A 75 2.22 3.01 0.49
C GLN A 75 2.11 4.54 0.64
N LYS A 76 2.42 5.30 -0.42
CA LYS A 76 2.29 6.77 -0.43
C LYS A 76 0.84 7.24 -0.38
N MET A 77 -0.09 6.50 -0.99
CA MET A 77 -1.51 6.83 -0.99
C MET A 77 -2.24 6.42 0.30
N ALA A 78 -1.73 5.42 1.01
CA ALA A 78 -2.38 4.86 2.19
C ALA A 78 -2.73 5.88 3.30
N PRO A 79 -1.92 6.91 3.63
CA PRO A 79 -2.32 7.92 4.60
C PRO A 79 -3.57 8.71 4.18
N THR A 80 -3.69 9.02 2.89
CA THR A 80 -4.86 9.71 2.33
C THR A 80 -6.09 8.81 2.37
N MET A 81 -5.95 7.56 1.95
CA MET A 81 -7.03 6.56 2.02
C MET A 81 -7.51 6.35 3.46
N LEU A 82 -6.59 6.31 4.42
CA LEU A 82 -6.92 6.15 5.85
C LEU A 82 -7.63 7.38 6.43
N ASP A 83 -7.25 8.59 6.01
CA ASP A 83 -7.95 9.82 6.39
C ASP A 83 -9.38 9.85 5.83
N LEU A 84 -9.56 9.41 4.58
CA LEU A 84 -10.88 9.26 3.96
C LEU A 84 -11.72 8.18 4.66
N GLU A 85 -11.16 7.00 4.94
CA GLU A 85 -11.82 5.95 5.73
C GLU A 85 -12.27 6.49 7.08
N THR A 86 -11.41 7.26 7.76
CA THR A 86 -11.74 7.83 9.07
C THR A 86 -12.90 8.83 8.99
N LYS A 87 -12.99 9.62 7.91
CA LYS A 87 -14.03 10.64 7.73
C LYS A 87 -15.34 10.09 7.15
N LEU A 88 -15.23 9.13 6.24
CA LEU A 88 -16.33 8.67 5.38
C LEU A 88 -16.68 7.20 5.57
N GLY A 89 -15.94 6.44 6.38
CA GLY A 89 -16.14 4.99 6.60
C GLY A 89 -17.52 4.60 7.16
N ASN A 90 -18.25 5.57 7.70
CA ASN A 90 -19.64 5.39 8.14
C ASN A 90 -20.64 5.41 6.97
N LYS A 91 -20.19 5.79 5.77
CA LYS A 91 -21.01 6.04 4.58
C LYS A 91 -20.48 5.30 3.35
N ILE A 92 -19.16 5.17 3.21
CA ILE A 92 -18.47 4.49 2.11
C ILE A 92 -17.65 3.35 2.68
N ASP A 93 -17.68 2.19 2.03
CA ASP A 93 -16.78 1.10 2.35
C ASP A 93 -15.43 1.27 1.64
N PHE A 94 -14.35 1.13 2.40
CA PHE A 94 -12.99 1.10 1.88
C PHE A 94 -12.50 -0.35 1.93
N VAL A 95 -12.27 -0.95 0.77
CA VAL A 95 -11.91 -2.37 0.63
C VAL A 95 -10.54 -2.48 -0.01
N LEU A 96 -9.62 -3.17 0.63
CA LEU A 96 -8.25 -3.38 0.13
C LEU A 96 -8.02 -4.84 -0.21
N LEU A 97 -7.69 -5.12 -1.47
CA LEU A 97 -7.38 -6.46 -1.95
C LEU A 97 -5.90 -6.53 -2.37
N ASN A 98 -5.12 -7.30 -1.64
CA ASN A 98 -3.72 -7.56 -1.99
C ASN A 98 -3.66 -8.49 -3.20
N VAL A 99 -3.05 -8.04 -4.30
CA VAL A 99 -2.96 -8.81 -5.56
C VAL A 99 -2.10 -10.07 -5.44
N ASP A 100 -1.20 -10.14 -4.46
CA ASP A 100 -0.36 -11.32 -4.19
C ASP A 100 -1.09 -12.38 -3.35
N ASN A 101 -2.34 -12.13 -2.93
CA ASN A 101 -3.14 -13.08 -2.17
C ASN A 101 -4.09 -13.85 -3.08
N ASP A 102 -3.82 -15.15 -3.25
CA ASP A 102 -4.59 -16.07 -4.11
C ASP A 102 -6.11 -16.04 -3.86
N ARG A 103 -6.56 -15.71 -2.64
CA ARG A 103 -8.00 -15.55 -2.33
C ARG A 103 -8.68 -14.54 -3.26
N TRP A 104 -7.96 -13.50 -3.65
CA TRP A 104 -8.49 -12.40 -4.43
C TRP A 104 -8.27 -12.55 -5.94
N PHE A 105 -7.71 -13.67 -6.39
CA PHE A 105 -7.42 -13.91 -7.80
C PHE A 105 -8.65 -13.75 -8.70
N SER A 106 -9.83 -14.22 -8.28
CA SER A 106 -11.06 -14.05 -9.05
C SER A 106 -11.48 -12.58 -9.20
N PHE A 107 -11.17 -11.73 -8.23
CA PHE A 107 -11.43 -10.29 -8.29
C PHE A 107 -10.40 -9.57 -9.15
N VAL A 108 -9.12 -9.95 -9.03
CA VAL A 108 -8.02 -9.47 -9.89
C VAL A 108 -8.31 -9.75 -11.36
N ASP A 109 -8.77 -10.96 -11.69
CA ASP A 109 -9.15 -11.36 -13.05
C ASP A 109 -10.42 -10.64 -13.52
N LYS A 110 -11.49 -10.65 -12.71
CA LYS A 110 -12.78 -10.03 -13.03
C LYS A 110 -12.67 -8.55 -13.39
N TYR A 111 -11.76 -7.82 -12.74
CA TYR A 111 -11.58 -6.39 -12.93
C TYR A 111 -10.28 -6.04 -13.68
N GLU A 112 -9.72 -7.02 -14.40
CA GLU A 112 -8.60 -6.84 -15.34
C GLU A 112 -7.42 -6.07 -14.71
N VAL A 113 -7.07 -6.41 -13.47
CA VAL A 113 -6.05 -5.69 -12.71
C VAL A 113 -4.66 -5.96 -13.29
N ASN A 114 -4.15 -4.99 -14.05
CA ASN A 114 -2.87 -5.06 -14.75
C ASN A 114 -1.77 -4.17 -14.13
N GLY A 115 -2.11 -3.45 -13.06
CA GLY A 115 -1.20 -2.56 -12.33
C GLY A 115 -1.77 -2.15 -10.98
N VAL A 116 -0.90 -1.71 -10.07
CA VAL A 116 -1.29 -1.26 -8.72
C VAL A 116 -0.69 0.12 -8.42
N PRO A 117 -1.38 0.97 -7.63
CA PRO A 117 -2.74 0.73 -7.13
C PRO A 117 -3.78 0.85 -8.26
N GLN A 118 -4.85 0.07 -8.17
CA GLN A 118 -6.03 0.24 -9.02
C GLN A 118 -7.25 0.45 -8.11
N PHE A 119 -7.99 1.52 -8.36
CA PHE A 119 -9.19 1.90 -7.64
C PHE A 119 -10.41 1.60 -8.49
N ASN A 120 -11.37 0.87 -7.92
CA ASN A 120 -12.65 0.60 -8.52
C ASN A 120 -13.74 1.21 -7.64
N PHE A 121 -14.58 2.04 -8.24
CA PHE A 121 -15.62 2.80 -7.55
C PHE A 121 -16.99 2.16 -7.83
N PHE A 122 -17.73 1.84 -6.77
CA PHE A 122 -19.04 1.20 -6.85
C PHE A 122 -20.10 2.03 -6.12
N ASP A 123 -21.32 2.05 -6.67
CA ASP A 123 -22.47 2.66 -6.03
C ASP A 123 -23.07 1.75 -4.94
N GLU A 124 -24.16 2.20 -4.30
CA GLU A 124 -24.88 1.45 -3.26
C GLU A 124 -25.47 0.13 -3.76
N ARG A 125 -25.63 -0.04 -5.06
CA ARG A 125 -26.16 -1.27 -5.69
C ARG A 125 -25.05 -2.26 -6.02
N GLY A 126 -23.79 -1.89 -5.79
CA GLY A 126 -22.62 -2.67 -6.18
C GLY A 126 -22.32 -2.58 -7.68
N GLU A 127 -22.91 -1.61 -8.39
CA GLU A 127 -22.65 -1.37 -9.80
C GLU A 127 -21.38 -0.51 -9.93
N MET A 128 -20.45 -0.94 -10.81
CA MET A 128 -19.21 -0.22 -11.04
C MET A 128 -19.50 1.08 -11.79
N GLN A 129 -19.06 2.19 -11.20
CA GLN A 129 -19.22 3.52 -11.75
C GLN A 129 -17.96 3.99 -12.49
N GLY A 130 -16.80 3.42 -12.17
CA GLY A 130 -15.54 3.72 -12.84
C GLY A 130 -14.34 3.04 -12.20
N GLU A 131 -13.20 3.13 -12.86
CA GLU A 131 -11.90 2.67 -12.36
C GLU A 131 -10.78 3.67 -12.67
N PHE A 132 -9.70 3.59 -11.90
CA PHE A 132 -8.49 4.37 -12.10
C PHE A 132 -7.26 3.56 -11.71
N VAL A 133 -6.20 3.60 -12.54
CA VAL A 133 -4.93 2.90 -12.27
C VAL A 133 -3.81 3.90 -12.07
N GLY A 134 -3.08 3.76 -10.97
CA GLY A 134 -1.93 4.58 -10.60
C GLY A 134 -2.22 5.58 -9.49
N PHE A 135 -1.38 6.60 -9.40
CA PHE A 135 -1.47 7.61 -8.35
C PHE A 135 -2.66 8.56 -8.57
N LEU A 136 -3.54 8.69 -7.57
CA LEU A 136 -4.55 9.75 -7.50
C LEU A 136 -4.09 10.84 -6.53
N ASP A 137 -4.20 12.10 -6.94
CA ASP A 137 -3.96 13.22 -6.02
C ASP A 137 -4.97 13.18 -4.86
N PRO A 138 -4.56 13.49 -3.62
CA PRO A 138 -5.47 13.49 -2.47
C PRO A 138 -6.75 14.31 -2.65
N ASN A 139 -6.69 15.43 -3.40
CA ASN A 139 -7.87 16.23 -3.67
C ASN A 139 -8.80 15.56 -4.68
N GLU A 140 -8.25 14.85 -5.66
CA GLU A 140 -9.03 14.13 -6.67
C GLU A 140 -9.77 12.96 -6.04
N ILE A 141 -9.08 12.10 -5.29
CA ILE A 141 -9.72 10.96 -4.63
C ILE A 141 -10.76 11.41 -3.58
N SER A 142 -10.54 12.55 -2.93
CA SER A 142 -11.54 13.17 -2.05
C SER A 142 -12.79 13.60 -2.83
N LYS A 143 -12.63 14.28 -3.99
CA LYS A 143 -13.75 14.66 -4.86
C LYS A 143 -14.52 13.43 -5.35
N LEU A 144 -13.81 12.39 -5.81
CA LEU A 144 -14.41 11.14 -6.26
C LEU A 144 -15.19 10.45 -5.14
N SER A 145 -14.63 10.41 -3.93
CA SER A 145 -15.29 9.88 -2.73
C SER A 145 -16.59 10.64 -2.41
N HIS A 146 -16.57 11.97 -2.54
CA HIS A 146 -17.77 12.79 -2.34
C HIS A 146 -18.79 12.65 -3.48
N ALA A 147 -18.36 12.39 -4.71
CA ALA A 147 -19.25 12.13 -5.84
C ALA A 147 -20.05 10.84 -5.63
N LEU A 148 -19.41 9.77 -5.12
CA LEU A 148 -20.09 8.52 -4.76
C LEU A 148 -21.27 8.72 -3.82
N LEU A 149 -21.13 9.63 -2.84
CA LEU A 149 -22.19 9.89 -1.85
C LEU A 149 -23.41 10.63 -2.41
N ASN A 150 -23.27 11.29 -3.56
CA ASN A 150 -24.33 12.09 -4.15
C ASN A 150 -24.99 11.40 -5.36
N GLU A 151 -24.65 10.13 -5.62
CA GLU A 151 -25.08 9.37 -6.81
C GLU A 151 -24.82 10.11 -8.14
N VAL A 152 -23.83 11.00 -8.15
CA VAL A 152 -23.42 11.69 -9.38
C VAL A 152 -22.54 10.70 -10.14
N GLY A 153 -23.09 10.08 -11.18
CA GLY A 153 -22.35 9.15 -12.03
C GLY A 153 -21.06 9.80 -12.55
N PHE A 154 -19.96 9.04 -12.55
CA PHE A 154 -18.68 9.53 -13.05
C PHE A 154 -18.73 9.68 -14.57
N SER A 155 -18.43 10.88 -15.08
CA SER A 155 -18.19 11.02 -16.51
C SER A 155 -16.77 10.54 -16.80
N LYS A 156 -16.52 9.98 -18.00
CA LYS A 156 -15.16 9.60 -18.43
C LYS A 156 -14.18 10.77 -18.35
N GLU A 157 -14.67 12.00 -18.46
CA GLU A 157 -13.94 13.25 -18.28
C GLU A 157 -13.39 13.41 -16.85
N ASP A 158 -14.16 13.02 -15.82
CA ASP A 158 -13.77 13.08 -14.41
C ASP A 158 -12.67 12.07 -14.06
N LEU A 159 -12.60 10.98 -14.84
CA LEU A 159 -11.59 9.92 -14.70
C LEU A 159 -10.39 10.08 -15.66
N SER A 160 -10.48 10.98 -16.66
CA SER A 160 -9.47 11.13 -17.73
C SER A 160 -8.64 12.41 -17.68
N HIS A 161 -8.96 13.37 -16.81
CA HIS A 161 -8.25 14.65 -16.71
C HIS A 161 -6.83 14.60 -16.09
N ASN A 162 -6.12 13.47 -16.18
CA ASN A 162 -4.68 13.46 -15.90
C ASN A 162 -3.82 12.58 -16.84
N GLN A 163 -4.30 12.22 -18.04
CA GLN A 163 -3.40 11.59 -19.03
C GLN A 163 -2.45 12.59 -19.74
N THR A 164 -2.58 13.91 -19.51
CA THR A 164 -1.82 14.93 -20.25
C THR A 164 -0.91 15.84 -19.41
N SER A 165 -0.86 15.73 -18.07
CA SER A 165 0.05 16.58 -17.27
C SER A 165 1.31 15.88 -16.75
N ASP A 166 1.34 14.55 -16.67
CA ASP A 166 2.44 13.84 -15.98
C ASP A 166 3.38 13.03 -16.89
N LYS A 167 3.30 13.20 -18.22
CA LYS A 167 4.32 12.64 -19.13
C LYS A 167 5.70 13.28 -18.95
N GLU A 168 5.79 14.49 -18.38
CA GLU A 168 7.08 15.12 -18.08
C GLU A 168 7.66 14.67 -16.73
N SER A 169 6.82 14.46 -15.71
CA SER A 169 7.29 14.07 -14.36
C SER A 169 7.83 12.63 -14.29
N PHE A 170 7.25 11.70 -15.07
CA PHE A 170 7.77 10.33 -15.16
C PHE A 170 9.02 10.21 -16.05
N SER A 171 9.30 11.20 -16.90
CA SER A 171 10.50 11.23 -17.76
C SER A 171 11.75 11.71 -17.00
N GLU A 172 11.58 12.64 -16.05
CA GLU A 172 12.70 13.16 -15.23
C GLU A 172 13.16 12.21 -14.11
N LEU A 173 12.35 11.23 -13.72
CA LEU A 173 12.77 10.16 -12.79
C LEU A 173 13.60 9.06 -13.48
N ASN A 174 13.62 9.02 -14.81
CA ASN A 174 14.32 7.99 -15.61
C ASN A 174 15.74 8.39 -16.05
N SER A 175 16.24 9.57 -15.64
CA SER A 175 17.60 10.05 -15.98
C SER A 175 18.66 9.74 -14.91
N GLY A 176 18.32 8.95 -13.89
CA GLY A 176 19.29 8.34 -12.97
C GLY A 176 20.04 7.17 -13.63
N PRO A 177 21.35 7.00 -13.42
CA PRO A 177 22.13 6.00 -14.12
C PRO A 177 21.80 4.59 -13.60
N GLY A 178 21.07 3.78 -14.37
CA GLY A 178 21.20 2.33 -14.28
C GLY A 178 19.96 1.42 -14.34
N TYR A 179 18.74 1.90 -14.62
CA TYR A 179 17.60 0.99 -14.78
C TYR A 179 17.24 0.77 -16.25
N LYS A 180 17.82 -0.27 -16.86
CA LYS A 180 17.34 -0.78 -18.16
C LYS A 180 16.05 -1.55 -17.92
N ILE A 181 14.93 -0.99 -18.36
CA ILE A 181 13.68 -1.73 -18.55
C ILE A 181 13.93 -2.81 -19.62
N ILE A 182 14.06 -4.07 -19.20
CA ILE A 182 14.08 -5.20 -20.11
C ILE A 182 12.63 -5.47 -20.49
N ASN A 183 12.27 -5.15 -21.72
CA ASN A 183 10.94 -5.44 -22.26
C ASN A 183 10.82 -6.96 -22.56
N PRO A 184 9.89 -7.71 -21.93
CA PRO A 184 9.80 -9.17 -22.11
C PRO A 184 9.26 -9.64 -23.48
N ARG A 185 9.00 -8.73 -24.44
CA ARG A 185 8.42 -9.08 -25.74
C ARG A 185 9.19 -8.52 -26.94
N SER A 186 10.51 -8.68 -26.95
CA SER A 186 11.31 -8.54 -28.17
C SER A 186 12.12 -9.81 -28.43
N HIS A 187 11.43 -10.91 -28.75
CA HIS A 187 11.99 -12.03 -29.48
C HIS A 187 11.03 -12.39 -30.61
N GLY A 188 11.42 -12.00 -31.81
CA GLY A 188 10.78 -12.22 -33.09
C GLY A 188 11.67 -11.64 -34.16
#